data_AF-A0A660UKH8-F1
#
_entry.id   AF-A0A660UKH8-F1
#
_cell.length_a   1.000
_cell.length_b   1.000
_cell.length_c   1.000
_cell.angle_alpha   90.00
_cell.angle_beta   90.00
_cell.angle_gamma   90.00
#
_symmetry.space_group_name_H-M   'P 1'
#
loop_
_entity.id
_entity.type
_entity.pdbx_description
1 polymer ?
#
loop_
_entity_poly.entity_id
_entity_poly.type
_entity_poly.pdbx_seq_one_letter_code
_entity_poly.pdbx_strand_id
1 'polypeptide(L)'
;MPTKGSTKNKNRSRRWVSAEVARLEILYPTTHNTQLAKLFSRSVNAIKKKARKMGLEKDFAGGYRSPRPTPENVWTEKEVKKLKHLYPATAVEEIADSLGRTMSAVQTKAAMLGLRKAGRWSAKDEEFLRKHYPDNSAAYLAKKLDRTVESIRQKAVKLGLTYSSGKKQLWTRNEDRTLKKIYFDWPIDKVAKRLGRTVSSVKSRALKLGFIKQPRWTDEETEQLMSLYPMHTRKEVAEIMGLSIESVYGKIKRLGLRKNKSRRKKIL
;
A
#
# COMPACT_ATOMS: atom_id res chain seq x y z
N MET A 1 -50.83 -27.65 12.96
CA MET A 1 -50.26 -26.35 12.54
C MET A 1 -48.76 -26.50 12.32
N PRO A 2 -48.13 -25.77 11.39
CA PRO A 2 -48.17 -25.89 9.94
C PRO A 2 -46.96 -26.66 9.36
N THR A 3 -47.19 -27.28 8.22
CA THR A 3 -46.24 -27.96 7.33
C THR A 3 -45.15 -26.99 6.83
N LYS A 4 -43.86 -27.29 7.09
CA LYS A 4 -42.77 -26.60 6.40
C LYS A 4 -42.63 -27.17 4.99
N GLY A 5 -43.12 -26.38 4.04
CA GLY A 5 -43.14 -26.64 2.61
C GLY A 5 -41.76 -27.00 2.06
N SER A 6 -41.77 -28.10 1.32
CA SER A 6 -40.74 -28.54 0.40
C SER A 6 -40.38 -27.44 -0.61
N THR A 7 -39.20 -26.85 -0.49
CA THR A 7 -38.49 -26.23 -1.62
C THR A 7 -37.53 -27.25 -2.24
N LYS A 8 -38.09 -28.35 -2.76
CA LYS A 8 -37.36 -29.25 -3.66
C LYS A 8 -36.95 -28.46 -4.89
N ASN A 9 -35.65 -28.19 -4.97
CA ASN A 9 -34.93 -27.62 -6.10
C ASN A 9 -35.36 -28.27 -7.44
N LYS A 10 -36.17 -27.57 -8.24
CA LYS A 10 -36.80 -28.03 -9.49
C LYS A 10 -35.82 -28.13 -10.67
N ASN A 11 -34.68 -28.81 -10.51
CA ASN A 11 -33.81 -29.06 -11.66
C ASN A 11 -33.04 -30.38 -11.59
N ARG A 12 -33.71 -31.45 -11.15
CA ARG A 12 -33.24 -32.83 -11.38
C ARG A 12 -33.65 -33.26 -12.80
N SER A 13 -32.66 -33.28 -13.69
CA SER A 13 -32.63 -33.94 -15.00
C SER A 13 -33.98 -34.13 -15.69
N ARG A 14 -34.52 -33.08 -16.32
CA ARG A 14 -35.57 -33.25 -17.34
C ARG A 14 -35.05 -34.23 -18.39
N ARG A 15 -35.77 -35.33 -18.63
CA ARG A 15 -35.40 -36.34 -19.64
C ARG A 15 -35.36 -35.66 -21.02
N TRP A 16 -34.44 -36.07 -21.90
CA TRP A 16 -34.39 -35.53 -23.26
C TRP A 16 -35.54 -36.13 -24.06
N VAL A 17 -36.40 -35.29 -24.62
CA VAL A 17 -37.52 -35.72 -25.48
C VAL A 17 -37.02 -35.90 -26.91
N SER A 18 -37.60 -36.83 -27.69
CA SER A 18 -37.17 -37.14 -29.06
C SER A 18 -37.04 -35.89 -29.95
N ALA A 19 -38.01 -34.97 -29.89
CA ALA A 19 -37.96 -33.70 -30.61
C ALA A 19 -36.80 -32.78 -30.16
N GLU A 20 -36.45 -32.76 -28.86
CA GLU A 20 -35.30 -31.99 -28.36
C GLU A 20 -33.98 -32.60 -28.84
N VAL A 21 -33.92 -33.93 -28.96
CA VAL A 21 -32.74 -34.68 -29.42
C VAL A 21 -32.49 -34.40 -30.90
N ALA A 22 -33.50 -34.52 -31.75
CA ALA A 22 -33.41 -34.22 -33.19
C ALA A 22 -33.01 -32.75 -33.42
N ARG A 23 -33.60 -31.83 -32.65
CA ARG A 23 -33.24 -30.40 -32.75
C ARG A 23 -31.80 -30.13 -32.29
N LEU A 24 -31.31 -30.86 -31.28
CA LEU A 24 -29.92 -30.74 -30.85
C LEU A 24 -28.96 -31.27 -31.91
N GLU A 25 -29.26 -32.39 -32.57
CA GLU A 25 -28.45 -32.96 -33.64
C GLU A 25 -28.24 -31.98 -34.81
N ILE A 26 -29.29 -31.28 -35.22
CA ILE A 26 -29.23 -30.28 -36.31
C ILE A 26 -28.44 -29.04 -35.89
N LEU A 27 -28.67 -28.53 -34.68
CA LEU A 27 -28.11 -27.25 -34.25
C LEU A 27 -26.72 -27.37 -33.62
N TYR A 28 -26.35 -28.56 -33.13
CA TYR A 28 -25.10 -28.73 -32.41
C TYR A 28 -23.89 -28.37 -33.27
N PRO A 29 -23.73 -28.83 -34.52
CA PRO A 29 -22.50 -28.55 -35.29
C PRO A 29 -22.15 -27.06 -35.36
N THR A 30 -23.14 -26.20 -35.63
CA THR A 30 -23.00 -24.78 -35.98
C THR A 30 -23.22 -23.79 -34.82
N THR A 31 -23.89 -24.22 -33.74
CA THR A 31 -24.36 -23.30 -32.68
C THR A 31 -23.50 -23.35 -31.42
N HIS A 32 -23.25 -22.20 -30.78
CA HIS A 32 -22.47 -22.16 -29.55
C HIS A 32 -23.22 -22.77 -28.34
N ASN A 33 -22.52 -23.46 -27.46
CA ASN A 33 -23.14 -24.20 -26.35
C ASN A 33 -23.91 -23.30 -25.35
N THR A 34 -23.57 -22.02 -25.23
CA THR A 34 -24.33 -21.05 -24.40
C THR A 34 -25.66 -20.67 -25.04
N GLN A 35 -25.73 -20.59 -26.37
CA GLN A 35 -26.99 -20.33 -27.10
C GLN A 35 -27.88 -21.57 -27.05
N LEU A 36 -27.31 -22.77 -27.25
CA LEU A 36 -28.03 -24.03 -27.06
C LEU A 36 -28.56 -24.15 -25.62
N ALA A 37 -27.76 -23.80 -24.61
CA ALA A 37 -28.21 -23.81 -23.22
C ALA A 37 -29.47 -22.96 -22.98
N LYS A 38 -29.53 -21.76 -23.58
CA LYS A 38 -30.73 -20.90 -23.53
C LYS A 38 -31.89 -21.53 -24.30
N LEU A 39 -31.66 -21.98 -25.54
CA LEU A 39 -32.70 -22.53 -26.42
C LEU A 39 -33.39 -23.76 -25.81
N PHE A 40 -32.61 -24.64 -25.19
CA PHE A 40 -33.12 -25.85 -24.55
C PHE A 40 -33.45 -25.66 -23.07
N SER A 41 -33.29 -24.44 -22.53
CA SER A 41 -33.47 -24.13 -21.10
C SER A 41 -32.74 -25.11 -20.18
N ARG A 42 -31.49 -25.44 -20.54
CA ARG A 42 -30.65 -26.44 -19.86
C ARG A 42 -29.26 -25.87 -19.62
N SER A 43 -28.51 -26.46 -18.69
CA SER A 43 -27.12 -26.03 -18.47
C SER A 43 -26.21 -26.40 -19.65
N VAL A 44 -25.16 -25.61 -19.87
CA VAL A 44 -24.12 -25.87 -20.88
C VAL A 44 -23.53 -27.28 -20.72
N ASN A 45 -23.35 -27.75 -19.48
CA ASN A 45 -22.86 -29.09 -19.19
C ASN A 45 -23.86 -30.20 -19.57
N ALA A 46 -25.16 -29.95 -19.45
CA ALA A 46 -26.18 -30.90 -19.89
C ALA A 46 -26.19 -31.05 -21.43
N ILE A 47 -26.02 -29.95 -22.17
CA ILE A 47 -25.85 -29.96 -23.62
C ILE A 47 -24.63 -30.79 -24.02
N LYS A 48 -23.46 -30.48 -23.42
CA LYS A 48 -22.20 -31.19 -23.69
C LYS A 48 -22.30 -32.69 -23.42
N LYS A 49 -22.85 -33.09 -22.26
CA LYS A 49 -23.01 -34.50 -21.90
C LYS A 49 -23.92 -35.25 -22.89
N LYS A 50 -25.00 -34.61 -23.33
CA LYS A 50 -25.93 -35.22 -24.29
C LYS A 50 -25.30 -35.35 -25.68
N ALA A 51 -24.67 -34.29 -26.18
CA ALA A 51 -24.00 -34.32 -27.48
C ALA A 51 -22.88 -35.37 -27.53
N ARG A 52 -22.07 -35.47 -26.46
CA ARG A 52 -21.06 -36.54 -26.33
C ARG A 52 -21.68 -37.93 -26.36
N LYS A 53 -22.82 -38.15 -25.67
CA LYS A 53 -23.53 -39.43 -25.68
C LYS A 53 -24.08 -39.78 -27.06
N MET A 54 -24.35 -38.78 -27.89
CA MET A 54 -24.87 -38.94 -29.25
C MET A 54 -23.76 -38.95 -30.32
N GLY A 55 -22.49 -38.78 -29.94
CA GLY A 55 -21.38 -38.69 -30.90
C GLY A 55 -21.40 -37.45 -31.78
N LEU A 56 -22.10 -36.37 -31.37
CA LEU A 56 -22.18 -35.15 -32.17
C LEU A 56 -20.86 -34.38 -32.13
N GLU A 57 -20.36 -34.03 -33.30
CA GLU A 57 -19.16 -33.21 -33.49
C GLU A 57 -19.51 -31.76 -33.88
N LYS A 58 -18.57 -30.85 -33.67
CA LYS A 58 -18.70 -29.45 -34.09
C LYS A 58 -18.00 -29.28 -35.44
N ASP A 59 -18.60 -28.50 -36.33
CA ASP A 59 -18.15 -28.22 -37.70
C ASP A 59 -16.91 -27.29 -37.79
N PHE A 60 -16.06 -27.28 -36.76
CA PHE A 60 -14.85 -26.44 -36.68
C PHE A 60 -15.08 -24.94 -36.34
N ALA A 61 -16.32 -24.46 -36.19
CA ALA A 61 -16.63 -23.10 -35.69
C ALA A 61 -17.32 -23.08 -34.31
N GLY A 62 -17.90 -24.21 -33.87
CA GLY A 62 -18.79 -24.28 -32.72
C GLY A 62 -18.19 -24.66 -31.35
N GLY A 63 -16.90 -24.40 -31.05
CA GLY A 63 -16.36 -24.82 -29.74
C GLY A 63 -15.10 -24.16 -29.17
N TYR A 64 -14.15 -23.70 -29.98
CA TYR A 64 -12.85 -23.22 -29.46
C TYR A 64 -12.21 -22.06 -30.24
N ARG A 65 -12.98 -21.29 -31.01
CA ARG A 65 -12.53 -19.92 -31.30
C ARG A 65 -13.01 -19.04 -30.14
N SER A 66 -12.05 -18.55 -29.34
CA SER A 66 -12.27 -17.33 -28.57
C SER A 66 -13.00 -16.34 -29.48
N PRO A 67 -14.02 -15.59 -28.99
CA PRO A 67 -14.64 -14.55 -29.79
C PRO A 67 -13.54 -13.80 -30.54
N ARG A 68 -13.66 -13.64 -31.87
CA ARG A 68 -12.74 -12.79 -32.63
C ARG A 68 -12.56 -11.49 -31.83
N PRO A 69 -11.34 -10.96 -31.66
CA PRO A 69 -11.12 -9.80 -30.81
C PRO A 69 -12.08 -8.68 -31.24
N THR A 70 -13.13 -8.45 -30.45
CA THR A 70 -13.98 -7.29 -30.65
C THR A 70 -13.23 -6.08 -30.10
N PRO A 71 -13.51 -4.86 -30.57
CA PRO A 71 -12.90 -3.66 -30.02
C PRO A 71 -13.01 -3.58 -28.48
N GLU A 72 -14.09 -4.12 -27.89
CA GLU A 72 -14.25 -4.16 -26.43
C GLU A 72 -13.33 -5.18 -25.73
N ASN A 73 -12.83 -6.20 -26.43
CA ASN A 73 -12.04 -7.28 -25.84
C ASN A 73 -10.53 -7.12 -26.07
N VAL A 74 -10.11 -6.25 -27.00
CA VAL A 74 -8.69 -5.90 -27.22
C VAL A 74 -8.21 -5.00 -26.08
N TRP A 75 -7.05 -5.32 -25.50
CA TRP A 75 -6.40 -4.46 -24.51
C TRP A 75 -5.74 -3.27 -25.20
N THR A 76 -6.21 -2.07 -24.94
CA THR A 76 -5.57 -0.83 -25.42
C THR A 76 -4.26 -0.56 -24.69
N GLU A 77 -3.37 0.22 -25.30
CA GLU A 77 -2.12 0.63 -24.66
C GLU A 77 -2.37 1.41 -23.35
N LYS A 78 -3.43 2.23 -23.32
CA LYS A 78 -3.85 2.97 -22.12
C LYS A 78 -4.24 2.03 -20.99
N GLU A 79 -5.04 1.00 -21.26
CA GLU A 79 -5.41 -0.02 -20.26
C GLU A 79 -4.21 -0.84 -19.81
N VAL A 80 -3.30 -1.21 -20.72
CA VAL A 80 -2.07 -1.93 -20.37
C VAL A 80 -1.17 -1.09 -19.47
N LYS A 81 -1.01 0.21 -19.77
CA LYS A 81 -0.23 1.13 -18.94
C LYS A 81 -0.85 1.29 -17.56
N LYS A 82 -2.18 1.45 -17.49
CA LYS A 82 -2.94 1.52 -16.23
C LYS A 82 -2.85 0.22 -15.43
N LEU A 83 -2.95 -0.93 -16.08
CA LEU A 83 -2.75 -2.25 -15.46
C LEU A 83 -1.33 -2.38 -14.89
N LYS A 84 -0.27 -2.07 -15.66
CA LYS A 84 1.12 -2.13 -15.17
C LYS A 84 1.33 -1.27 -13.92
N HIS A 85 0.70 -0.10 -13.87
CA HIS A 85 0.80 0.83 -12.75
C HIS A 85 0.03 0.35 -11.50
N LEU A 86 -1.22 -0.10 -11.67
CA LEU A 86 -2.08 -0.48 -10.55
C LEU A 86 -1.81 -1.89 -10.02
N TYR A 87 -1.40 -2.82 -10.89
CA TYR A 87 -1.32 -4.24 -10.55
C TYR A 87 -0.43 -4.54 -9.34
N PRO A 88 0.75 -3.93 -9.13
CA PRO A 88 1.60 -4.24 -7.97
C PRO A 88 0.96 -3.94 -6.59
N ALA A 89 0.10 -2.93 -6.51
CA ALA A 89 -0.35 -2.34 -5.23
C ALA A 89 -1.86 -2.42 -4.96
N THR A 90 -2.69 -2.57 -5.99
CA THR A 90 -4.16 -2.50 -5.89
C THR A 90 -4.80 -3.90 -5.91
N ALA A 91 -5.95 -4.09 -5.27
CA ALA A 91 -6.72 -5.34 -5.35
C ALA A 91 -7.14 -5.65 -6.80
N VAL A 92 -7.33 -6.92 -7.16
CA VAL A 92 -7.67 -7.30 -8.55
C VAL A 92 -9.08 -6.83 -8.91
N GLU A 93 -9.97 -6.85 -7.92
CA GLU A 93 -11.36 -6.41 -7.94
C GLU A 93 -11.45 -4.92 -8.31
N GLU A 94 -10.75 -4.06 -7.58
CA GLU A 94 -10.73 -2.61 -7.84
C GLU A 94 -10.12 -2.28 -9.22
N ILE A 95 -9.12 -3.05 -9.66
CA ILE A 95 -8.54 -2.87 -11.01
C ILE A 95 -9.56 -3.28 -12.08
N ALA A 96 -10.30 -4.36 -11.86
CA ALA A 96 -11.33 -4.85 -12.76
C ALA A 96 -12.44 -3.80 -12.93
N ASP A 97 -12.91 -3.21 -11.82
CA ASP A 97 -13.90 -2.13 -11.83
C ASP A 97 -13.35 -0.88 -12.55
N SER A 98 -12.10 -0.48 -12.26
CA SER A 98 -11.47 0.71 -12.86
C SER A 98 -11.18 0.58 -14.36
N LEU A 99 -11.13 -0.64 -14.88
CA LEU A 99 -10.90 -0.94 -16.30
C LEU A 99 -12.18 -1.38 -17.02
N GLY A 100 -13.30 -1.57 -16.32
CA GLY A 100 -14.52 -2.16 -16.89
C GLY A 100 -14.30 -3.58 -17.42
N ARG A 101 -13.38 -4.34 -16.80
CA ARG A 101 -12.99 -5.70 -17.20
C ARG A 101 -13.36 -6.70 -16.12
N THR A 102 -13.38 -7.98 -16.46
CA THR A 102 -13.54 -9.03 -15.44
C THR A 102 -12.22 -9.28 -14.70
N MET A 103 -12.29 -9.74 -13.44
CA MET A 103 -11.10 -10.13 -12.67
C MET A 103 -10.23 -11.15 -13.41
N SER A 104 -10.86 -12.11 -14.09
CA SER A 104 -10.16 -13.13 -14.88
C SER A 104 -9.39 -12.52 -16.06
N ALA A 105 -9.98 -11.55 -16.77
CA ALA A 105 -9.29 -10.85 -17.85
C ALA A 105 -8.07 -10.07 -17.34
N VAL A 106 -8.20 -9.39 -16.20
CA VAL A 106 -7.11 -8.67 -15.53
C VAL A 106 -5.99 -9.64 -15.12
N GLN A 107 -6.32 -10.76 -14.49
CA GLN A 107 -5.35 -11.77 -14.06
C GLN A 107 -4.62 -12.42 -15.24
N THR A 108 -5.34 -12.83 -16.27
CA THR A 108 -4.75 -13.43 -17.48
C THR A 108 -3.83 -12.43 -18.17
N LYS A 109 -4.26 -11.16 -18.34
CA LYS A 109 -3.41 -10.15 -18.98
C LYS A 109 -2.18 -9.84 -18.15
N ALA A 110 -2.33 -9.71 -16.83
CA ALA A 110 -1.20 -9.50 -15.94
C ALA A 110 -0.19 -10.66 -15.99
N ALA A 111 -0.67 -11.91 -16.06
CA ALA A 111 0.18 -13.08 -16.24
C ALA A 111 0.93 -13.05 -17.59
N MET A 112 0.23 -12.73 -18.69
CA MET A 112 0.85 -12.57 -20.01
C MET A 112 1.90 -11.46 -20.05
N LEU A 113 1.72 -10.40 -19.24
CA LEU A 113 2.66 -9.30 -19.10
C LEU A 113 3.75 -9.54 -18.03
N GLY A 114 3.75 -10.71 -17.38
CA GLY A 114 4.72 -11.05 -16.33
C GLY A 114 4.57 -10.23 -15.03
N LEU A 115 3.43 -9.55 -14.82
CA LEU A 115 3.20 -8.71 -13.65
C LEU A 115 2.97 -9.56 -12.40
N ARG A 116 3.56 -9.13 -11.28
CA ARG A 116 3.40 -9.78 -9.98
C ARG A 116 2.85 -8.80 -8.95
N LYS A 117 2.03 -9.30 -8.03
CA LYS A 117 1.62 -8.57 -6.83
C LYS A 117 2.83 -8.41 -5.92
N ALA A 118 3.00 -7.25 -5.28
CA ALA A 118 4.14 -6.94 -4.42
C ALA A 118 4.23 -7.82 -3.13
N GLY A 119 3.31 -8.77 -2.93
CA GLY A 119 3.17 -9.55 -1.69
C GLY A 119 3.93 -10.87 -1.57
N ARG A 120 4.47 -11.48 -2.64
CA ARG A 120 5.18 -12.77 -2.52
C ARG A 120 6.68 -12.56 -2.41
N TRP A 121 7.30 -13.13 -1.38
CA TRP A 121 8.76 -13.18 -1.23
C TRP A 121 9.33 -14.23 -2.19
N SER A 122 10.33 -13.85 -2.99
CA SER A 122 11.07 -14.79 -3.82
C SER A 122 12.17 -15.48 -3.01
N ALA A 123 12.62 -16.68 -3.42
CA ALA A 123 13.75 -17.35 -2.76
C ALA A 123 15.01 -16.45 -2.73
N LYS A 124 15.23 -15.69 -3.82
CA LYS A 124 16.32 -14.72 -3.94
C LYS A 124 16.18 -13.55 -2.97
N ASP A 125 14.96 -13.03 -2.78
CA ASP A 125 14.70 -11.95 -1.81
C ASP A 125 14.92 -12.45 -0.38
N GLU A 126 14.52 -13.69 -0.09
CA GLU A 126 14.73 -14.32 1.21
C GLU A 126 16.20 -14.56 1.49
N GLU A 127 16.96 -15.08 0.53
CA GLU A 127 18.40 -15.28 0.65
C GLU A 127 19.14 -13.95 0.82
N PHE A 128 18.78 -12.93 0.05
CA PHE A 128 19.30 -11.58 0.21
C PHE A 128 19.01 -11.04 1.62
N LEU A 129 17.78 -11.24 2.10
CA LEU A 129 17.40 -10.85 3.45
C LEU A 129 18.22 -11.61 4.51
N ARG A 130 18.38 -12.93 4.39
CA ARG A 130 19.20 -13.73 5.33
C ARG A 130 20.63 -13.21 5.41
N LYS A 131 21.24 -12.89 4.27
CA LYS A 131 22.63 -12.44 4.17
C LYS A 131 22.83 -11.03 4.72
N HIS A 132 21.90 -10.12 4.47
CA HIS A 132 22.11 -8.69 4.72
C HIS A 132 21.36 -8.14 5.93
N TYR A 133 20.32 -8.83 6.42
CA TYR A 133 19.58 -8.43 7.62
C TYR A 133 20.44 -8.26 8.88
N PRO A 134 21.44 -9.12 9.14
CA PRO A 134 22.21 -9.02 10.38
C PRO A 134 23.06 -7.74 10.50
N ASP A 135 23.48 -7.14 9.37
CA ASP A 135 24.39 -5.99 9.34
C ASP A 135 23.74 -4.68 8.85
N ASN A 136 22.50 -4.73 8.33
CA ASN A 136 21.85 -3.58 7.71
C ASN A 136 20.52 -3.21 8.38
N SER A 137 20.18 -1.92 8.34
CA SER A 137 18.90 -1.46 8.88
C SER A 137 17.72 -1.93 8.01
N ALA A 138 16.58 -2.21 8.65
CA ALA A 138 15.35 -2.57 7.93
C ALA A 138 14.93 -1.49 6.92
N ALA A 139 15.24 -0.21 7.16
CA ALA A 139 14.98 0.88 6.23
C ALA A 139 15.87 0.82 4.97
N TYR A 140 17.14 0.45 5.14
CA TYR A 140 18.05 0.23 4.00
C TYR A 140 17.57 -0.95 3.14
N LEU A 141 17.24 -2.07 3.78
CA LEU A 141 16.78 -3.30 3.11
C LEU A 141 15.44 -3.09 2.43
N ALA A 142 14.52 -2.35 3.04
CA ALA A 142 13.26 -1.92 2.46
C ALA A 142 13.47 -1.18 1.14
N LYS A 143 14.40 -0.20 1.13
CA LYS A 143 14.75 0.53 -0.09
C LYS A 143 15.39 -0.38 -1.15
N LYS A 144 16.20 -1.36 -0.75
CA LYS A 144 16.90 -2.26 -1.68
C LYS A 144 16.01 -3.34 -2.29
N LEU A 145 15.03 -3.82 -1.54
CA LEU A 145 14.08 -4.84 -2.00
C LEU A 145 12.77 -4.24 -2.54
N ASP A 146 12.67 -2.91 -2.61
CA ASP A 146 11.45 -2.17 -2.97
C ASP A 146 10.22 -2.64 -2.16
N ARG A 147 10.40 -2.76 -0.85
CA ARG A 147 9.40 -3.23 0.11
C ARG A 147 9.24 -2.24 1.25
N THR A 148 8.14 -2.34 1.99
CA THR A 148 7.96 -1.55 3.21
C THR A 148 8.86 -2.06 4.33
N VAL A 149 9.30 -1.16 5.22
CA VAL A 149 10.08 -1.52 6.43
C VAL A 149 9.36 -2.58 7.26
N GLU A 150 8.03 -2.49 7.32
CA GLU A 150 7.19 -3.43 8.05
C GLU A 150 7.18 -4.82 7.40
N SER A 151 7.11 -4.90 6.06
CA SER A 151 7.23 -6.17 5.34
C SER A 151 8.58 -6.85 5.59
N ILE A 152 9.68 -6.07 5.60
CA ILE A 152 11.01 -6.58 5.94
C ILE A 152 11.03 -7.17 7.35
N ARG A 153 10.49 -6.45 8.34
CA ARG A 153 10.47 -6.90 9.75
C ARG A 153 9.64 -8.16 9.94
N GLN A 154 8.43 -8.19 9.41
CA GLN A 154 7.55 -9.36 9.51
C GLN A 154 8.19 -10.59 8.86
N LYS A 155 8.83 -10.41 7.70
CA LYS A 155 9.54 -11.51 7.05
C LYS A 155 10.76 -11.96 7.84
N ALA A 156 11.55 -11.04 8.37
CA ALA A 156 12.70 -11.37 9.21
C ALA A 156 12.29 -12.16 10.45
N VAL A 157 11.20 -11.76 11.12
CA VAL A 157 10.62 -12.53 12.25
C VAL A 157 10.24 -13.94 11.81
N LYS A 158 9.53 -14.08 10.68
CA LYS A 158 9.14 -15.39 10.14
C LYS A 158 10.33 -16.28 9.76
N LEU A 159 11.44 -15.68 9.34
CA LEU A 159 12.67 -16.38 8.97
C LEU A 159 13.62 -16.60 10.17
N GLY A 160 13.24 -16.17 11.37
CA GLY A 160 14.06 -16.27 12.59
C GLY A 160 15.31 -15.40 12.56
N LEU A 161 15.33 -14.32 11.77
CA LEU A 161 16.51 -13.49 11.59
C LEU A 161 16.65 -12.50 12.74
N THR A 162 17.75 -12.65 13.47
CA THR A 162 18.19 -11.70 14.50
C THR A 162 19.39 -10.91 13.99
N TYR A 163 19.60 -9.72 14.54
CA TYR A 163 20.85 -8.99 14.33
C TYR A 163 22.03 -9.79 14.92
N SER A 164 23.20 -9.76 14.28
CA SER A 164 24.38 -10.61 14.57
C SER A 164 24.89 -10.61 16.02
N SER A 165 24.35 -9.80 16.91
CA SER A 165 24.90 -9.58 18.25
C SER A 165 23.88 -9.58 19.39
N GLY A 166 22.62 -9.99 19.18
CA GLY A 166 21.57 -9.86 20.21
C GLY A 166 21.29 -8.40 20.63
N LYS A 167 21.97 -7.43 20.01
CA LYS A 167 21.86 -6.01 20.29
C LYS A 167 20.65 -5.47 19.55
N LYS A 168 19.75 -4.80 20.29
CA LYS A 168 18.74 -3.86 19.75
C LYS A 168 19.39 -3.07 18.62
N GLN A 169 18.76 -3.02 17.43
CA GLN A 169 19.32 -2.43 16.20
C GLN A 169 20.37 -1.34 16.47
N LEU A 170 21.63 -1.62 16.15
CA LEU A 170 22.69 -0.64 16.27
C LEU A 170 22.41 0.54 15.33
N TRP A 171 22.71 1.75 15.80
CA TRP A 171 22.62 2.95 14.96
C TRP A 171 23.81 3.00 14.03
N THR A 172 23.53 3.06 12.73
CA THR A 172 24.56 3.18 11.70
C THR A 172 25.05 4.63 11.58
N ARG A 173 26.29 4.81 11.11
CA ARG A 173 26.83 6.16 10.80
C ARG A 173 25.93 6.94 9.83
N ASN A 174 25.25 6.24 8.91
CA ASN A 174 24.34 6.88 7.95
C ASN A 174 23.03 7.34 8.61
N GLU A 175 22.49 6.56 9.54
CA GLU A 175 21.35 6.97 10.35
C GLU A 175 21.71 8.16 11.24
N ASP A 176 22.90 8.19 11.85
CA ASP A 176 23.36 9.34 12.65
C ASP A 176 23.48 10.61 11.79
N ARG A 177 24.04 10.50 10.58
CA ARG A 177 24.11 11.62 9.62
C ARG A 177 22.72 12.10 9.22
N THR A 178 21.81 11.17 8.97
CA THR A 178 20.43 11.50 8.59
C THR A 178 19.71 12.16 9.76
N LEU A 179 19.84 11.61 10.97
CA LEU A 179 19.31 12.18 12.21
C LEU A 179 19.83 13.60 12.41
N LYS A 180 21.14 13.85 12.30
CA LYS A 180 21.73 15.19 12.41
C LYS A 180 21.09 16.21 11.47
N LYS A 181 20.76 15.80 10.24
CA LYS A 181 20.17 16.66 9.21
C LYS A 181 18.70 17.02 9.46
N ILE A 182 17.92 16.13 10.06
CA ILE A 182 16.46 16.28 10.14
C ILE A 182 15.92 16.50 11.56
N TYR A 183 16.71 16.20 12.59
CA TYR A 183 16.23 16.14 13.98
C TYR A 183 15.73 17.49 14.51
N PHE A 184 16.44 18.57 14.16
CA PHE A 184 16.13 19.91 14.67
C PHE A 184 14.91 20.52 13.96
N ASP A 185 14.78 20.30 12.66
CA ASP A 185 13.76 20.94 11.84
C ASP A 185 12.42 20.20 11.84
N TRP A 186 12.45 18.87 11.95
CA TRP A 186 11.26 18.04 11.76
C TRP A 186 10.59 17.66 13.08
N PRO A 187 9.26 17.43 13.08
CA PRO A 187 8.55 16.77 14.17
C PRO A 187 9.13 15.37 14.46
N ILE A 188 9.22 14.99 15.73
CA ILE A 188 9.94 13.79 16.16
C ILE A 188 9.32 12.49 15.62
N ASP A 189 8.01 12.46 15.41
CA ASP A 189 7.25 11.39 14.77
C ASP A 189 7.67 11.22 13.30
N LYS A 190 7.83 12.34 12.57
CA LYS A 190 8.29 12.33 11.18
C LYS A 190 9.74 11.87 11.07
N VAL A 191 10.59 12.28 12.02
CA VAL A 191 11.99 11.82 12.12
C VAL A 191 12.03 10.31 12.36
N ALA A 192 11.25 9.80 13.32
CA ALA A 192 11.15 8.39 13.64
C ALA A 192 10.67 7.56 12.44
N LYS A 193 9.61 8.03 11.75
CA LYS A 193 9.10 7.40 10.53
C LYS A 193 10.16 7.38 9.42
N ARG A 194 10.89 8.49 9.21
CA ARG A 194 11.93 8.62 8.18
C ARG A 194 13.11 7.67 8.42
N LEU A 195 13.51 7.49 9.67
CA LEU A 195 14.59 6.59 10.06
C LEU A 195 14.13 5.13 10.22
N GLY A 196 12.81 4.89 10.17
CA GLY A 196 12.24 3.59 10.46
C GLY A 196 12.55 3.13 11.89
N ARG A 197 12.61 4.05 12.86
CA ARG A 197 12.90 3.77 14.28
C ARG A 197 11.70 4.17 15.15
N THR A 198 11.65 3.69 16.39
CA THR A 198 10.66 4.18 17.37
C THR A 198 11.05 5.58 17.85
N VAL A 199 10.07 6.38 18.24
CA VAL A 199 10.31 7.72 18.82
C VAL A 199 11.25 7.65 20.03
N SER A 200 11.06 6.65 20.90
CA SER A 200 11.93 6.42 22.07
C SER A 200 13.37 6.11 21.69
N SER A 201 13.59 5.28 20.65
CA SER A 201 14.93 4.98 20.12
C SER A 201 15.59 6.23 19.54
N VAL A 202 14.84 7.07 18.82
CA VAL A 202 15.36 8.33 18.26
C VAL A 202 15.75 9.30 19.36
N LYS A 203 14.89 9.54 20.35
CA LYS A 203 15.19 10.41 21.50
C LYS A 203 16.44 9.93 22.26
N SER A 204 16.51 8.63 22.53
CA SER A 204 17.66 8.03 23.23
C SER A 204 18.96 8.19 22.43
N ARG A 205 18.92 8.05 21.10
CA ARG A 205 20.10 8.26 20.27
C ARG A 205 20.49 9.72 20.17
N ALA A 206 19.52 10.61 19.96
CA ALA A 206 19.74 12.04 19.91
C ALA A 206 20.44 12.52 21.19
N LEU A 207 19.98 12.06 22.36
CA LEU A 207 20.66 12.33 23.64
C LEU A 207 22.11 11.85 23.66
N LYS A 208 22.38 10.61 23.22
CA LYS A 208 23.74 10.06 23.12
C LYS A 208 24.65 10.82 22.14
N LEU A 209 24.06 11.50 21.14
CA LEU A 209 24.77 12.35 20.18
C LEU A 209 24.82 13.82 20.61
N GLY A 210 24.30 14.17 21.79
CA GLY A 210 24.25 15.55 22.30
C GLY A 210 23.24 16.45 21.58
N PHE A 211 22.25 15.90 20.88
CA PHE A 211 21.23 16.67 20.20
C PHE A 211 20.12 17.09 21.17
N ILE A 212 20.25 18.28 21.72
CA ILE A 212 19.24 18.91 22.59
C ILE A 212 18.31 19.73 21.71
N LYS A 213 17.01 19.38 21.71
CA LYS A 213 16.00 20.18 21.01
C LYS A 213 15.59 21.31 21.95
N GLN A 214 15.96 22.54 21.60
CA GLN A 214 15.43 23.72 22.31
C GLN A 214 13.91 23.76 22.15
N PRO A 215 13.13 24.22 23.15
CA PRO A 215 11.69 24.39 23.01
C PRO A 215 11.37 25.19 21.75
N ARG A 216 10.45 24.67 20.94
CA ARG A 216 9.99 25.39 19.75
C ARG A 216 9.05 26.46 20.26
N TRP A 217 9.48 27.72 20.17
CA TRP A 217 8.67 28.89 20.47
C TRP A 217 7.29 28.76 19.83
N THR A 218 6.23 28.71 20.63
CA THR A 218 4.84 28.76 20.13
C THR A 218 4.51 30.17 19.64
N ASP A 219 3.36 30.32 18.99
CA ASP A 219 2.90 31.63 18.53
C ASP A 219 2.54 32.52 19.74
N GLU A 220 1.97 31.95 20.79
CA GLU A 220 1.68 32.63 22.06
C GLU A 220 2.95 33.06 22.79
N GLU A 221 3.97 32.19 22.87
CA GLU A 221 5.28 32.56 23.43
C GLU A 221 5.94 33.66 22.59
N THR A 222 5.75 33.63 21.26
CA THR A 222 6.27 34.65 20.36
C THR A 222 5.59 35.99 20.60
N GLU A 223 4.28 36.01 20.79
CA GLU A 223 3.50 37.21 21.09
C GLU A 223 3.84 37.78 22.47
N GLN A 224 3.96 36.91 23.48
CA GLN A 224 4.43 37.30 24.82
C GLN A 224 5.84 37.92 24.76
N LEU A 225 6.77 37.34 24.00
CA LEU A 225 8.10 37.92 23.80
C LEU A 225 8.04 39.30 23.13
N MET A 226 7.19 39.47 22.11
CA MET A 226 7.03 40.76 21.43
C MET A 226 6.45 41.85 22.36
N SER A 227 5.55 41.46 23.27
CA SER A 227 4.95 42.35 24.27
C SER A 227 5.94 42.72 25.40
N LEU A 228 6.69 41.74 25.92
CA LEU A 228 7.58 41.93 27.07
C LEU A 228 8.91 42.59 26.71
N TYR A 229 9.51 42.25 25.57
CA TYR A 229 10.86 42.68 25.21
C TYR A 229 11.08 44.22 25.09
N PRO A 230 10.09 45.02 24.66
CA PRO A 230 10.20 46.48 24.69
C PRO A 230 10.39 47.06 26.10
N MET A 231 9.78 46.43 27.12
CA MET A 231 9.73 46.94 28.50
C MET A 231 10.75 46.29 29.43
N HIS A 232 11.11 45.04 29.16
CA HIS A 232 11.95 44.23 30.04
C HIS A 232 13.34 43.99 29.46
N THR A 233 14.33 43.69 30.30
CA THR A 233 15.63 43.19 29.82
C THR A 233 15.51 41.74 29.34
N ARG A 234 16.47 41.27 28.53
CA ARG A 234 16.49 39.86 28.07
C ARG A 234 16.48 38.88 29.24
N LYS A 235 17.12 39.26 30.35
CA LYS A 235 17.18 38.48 31.59
C LYS A 235 15.80 38.42 32.27
N GLU A 236 15.14 39.57 32.44
CA GLU A 236 13.78 39.64 33.00
C GLU A 236 12.76 38.88 32.14
N VAL A 237 12.82 39.01 30.82
CA VAL A 237 11.93 38.25 29.92
C VAL A 237 12.15 36.74 30.07
N ALA A 238 13.41 36.31 30.17
CA ALA A 238 13.74 34.90 30.38
C ALA A 238 13.19 34.38 31.72
N GLU A 239 13.27 35.19 32.77
CA GLU A 239 12.73 34.87 34.10
C GLU A 239 11.20 34.82 34.12
N ILE A 240 10.52 35.81 33.52
CA ILE A 240 9.05 35.86 33.41
C ILE A 240 8.50 34.65 32.63
N MET A 241 9.18 34.25 31.56
CA MET A 241 8.73 33.17 30.68
C MET A 241 9.23 31.78 31.11
N GLY A 242 10.09 31.69 32.14
CA GLY A 242 10.71 30.43 32.56
C GLY A 242 11.63 29.81 31.49
N LEU A 243 12.25 30.64 30.65
CA LEU A 243 13.10 30.22 29.52
C LEU A 243 14.58 30.54 29.80
N SER A 244 15.47 29.92 29.03
CA SER A 244 16.88 30.31 29.07
C SER A 244 17.11 31.66 28.37
N ILE A 245 18.04 32.45 28.92
CA ILE A 245 18.43 33.75 28.33
C ILE A 245 18.88 33.58 26.87
N GLU A 246 19.55 32.47 26.56
CA GLU A 246 20.03 32.13 25.21
C GLU A 246 18.89 31.82 24.24
N SER A 247 17.83 31.15 24.71
CA SER A 247 16.62 30.89 23.91
C SER A 247 15.92 32.20 23.53
N VAL A 248 15.77 33.10 24.51
CA VAL A 248 15.20 34.44 24.32
C VAL A 248 16.03 35.27 23.34
N TYR A 249 17.36 35.30 23.53
CA TYR A 249 18.28 35.99 22.62
C TYR A 249 18.20 35.45 21.19
N GLY A 250 18.23 34.13 21.02
CA GLY A 250 18.15 33.47 19.72
C GLY A 250 16.83 33.74 18.99
N LYS A 251 15.72 33.88 19.70
CA LYS A 251 14.41 34.24 19.12
C LYS A 251 14.33 35.73 18.78
N ILE A 252 14.80 36.62 19.65
CA ILE A 252 14.91 38.07 19.38
C ILE A 252 15.72 38.34 18.11
N LYS A 253 16.87 37.67 17.97
CA LYS A 253 17.74 37.82 16.79
C LYS A 253 17.05 37.36 15.50
N ARG A 254 16.31 36.24 15.56
CA ARG A 254 15.53 35.71 14.43
C ARG A 254 14.37 36.63 14.02
N LEU A 255 13.71 37.26 14.99
CA LEU A 255 12.61 38.20 14.76
C LEU A 255 13.09 39.63 14.43
N GLY A 256 14.40 39.90 14.51
CA GLY A 256 14.97 41.22 14.26
C GLY A 256 14.53 42.30 15.27
N LEU A 257 14.06 41.91 16.46
CA LEU A 257 13.52 42.84 17.45
C LEU A 257 14.62 43.74 18.02
N ARG A 258 14.37 45.06 18.05
CA ARG A 258 15.28 46.07 18.61
C ARG A 258 14.66 46.72 19.84
N LYS A 259 15.48 47.06 20.84
CA LYS A 259 15.00 47.84 21.99
C LYS A 259 14.65 49.26 21.53
N ASN A 260 13.44 49.70 21.85
CA ASN A 260 13.03 51.07 21.61
C ASN A 260 13.74 52.00 22.62
N LYS A 261 14.53 52.96 22.14
CA LYS A 261 15.34 53.86 22.98
C LYS A 261 14.48 54.82 23.82
N SER A 262 13.23 55.07 23.43
CA SER A 262 12.34 56.05 24.08
C SER A 262 11.56 55.53 25.29
N ARG A 263 11.58 54.22 25.58
CA ARG A 263 10.81 53.57 26.66
C ARG A 263 11.67 52.92 27.74
N ARG A 264 12.88 53.45 27.98
CA ARG A 264 13.64 53.07 29.19
C ARG A 264 12.98 53.76 30.38
N LYS A 265 12.34 53.01 31.29
CA LYS A 265 12.07 53.51 32.65
C LYS A 265 13.40 54.01 33.22
N LYS A 266 13.51 55.31 33.47
CA LYS A 266 14.43 55.83 34.48
C LYS A 266 13.94 55.21 35.79
N ILE A 267 14.69 54.24 36.29
CA ILE A 267 14.57 53.81 37.68
C ILE A 267 15.50 54.78 38.42
N LEU A 268 14.90 55.64 39.25
CA LEU A 268 15.58 56.37 40.32
C LEU A 268 16.09 55.38 41.35
#